data_AF-A0A286S9A0-F1
#
_entry.id   AF-A0A286S9A0-F1
#
_cell.length_a   1.000
_cell.length_b   1.000
_cell.length_c   1.000
_cell.angle_alpha   90.00
_cell.angle_beta   90.00
_cell.angle_gamma   90.00
#
_symmetry.space_group_name_H-M   'P 1'
#
loop_
_entity.id
_entity.type
_entity.pdbx_description
1 polymer ?
#
loop_
_entity_poly.entity_id
_entity_poly.type
_entity_poly.pdbx_seq_one_letter_code
_entity_poly.pdbx_strand_id
1 'polypeptide(L)'
;DIVRGRDMFKRTDKDYVENGLKKVFKKIYNKLGTQEKNYYNNTGNNVNYAKLREDWWMANRDQVWKAITCKAPQKANYFRKGSDGSDVFTSQGYCGRKELTVPTYLDYVPQFLR
;
A
#
# COMPACT_ATOMS: atom_id res chain seq x y z
N ASP A 1 -2.70 0.70 5.14
CA ASP A 1 -2.61 -0.20 6.30
C ASP A 1 -3.51 -1.41 6.24
N ILE A 2 -4.80 -1.26 5.91
CA ILE A 2 -5.75 -2.38 5.81
C ILE A 2 -5.20 -3.54 4.97
N VAL A 3 -4.76 -3.29 3.72
CA VAL A 3 -4.17 -4.31 2.84
C VAL A 3 -3.00 -5.05 3.49
N ARG A 4 -2.19 -4.33 4.26
CA ARG A 4 -0.97 -4.83 4.91
C ARG A 4 -1.22 -5.51 6.27
N GLY A 5 -2.47 -5.49 6.76
CA GLY A 5 -2.79 -5.98 8.10
C GLY A 5 -2.20 -5.12 9.23
N ARG A 6 -1.89 -3.84 8.95
CA ARG A 6 -1.35 -2.87 9.93
C ARG A 6 -2.42 -1.93 10.50
N ASP A 7 -3.65 -2.04 10.01
CA ASP A 7 -4.74 -1.17 10.44
C ASP A 7 -5.20 -1.57 11.85
N MET A 8 -5.32 -0.59 12.74
CA MET A 8 -5.69 -0.78 14.14
C MET A 8 -7.20 -0.72 14.36
N PHE A 9 -7.98 -0.30 13.36
CA PHE A 9 -9.41 -0.10 13.53
C PHE A 9 -10.19 -1.41 13.35
N LYS A 10 -10.69 -1.95 14.45
CA LYS A 10 -11.55 -3.14 14.44
C LYS A 10 -13.03 -2.74 14.41
N ARG A 11 -13.61 -2.65 13.21
CA ARG A 11 -15.03 -2.28 13.04
C ARG A 11 -16.01 -3.25 13.71
N THR A 12 -15.71 -4.55 13.69
CA THR A 12 -16.56 -5.64 14.21
C THR A 12 -15.69 -6.77 14.72
N ASP A 13 -16.18 -7.58 15.66
CA ASP A 13 -15.42 -8.73 16.15
C ASP A 13 -15.08 -9.79 15.11
N LYS A 14 -15.89 -9.88 14.05
CA LYS A 14 -15.73 -10.87 12.98
C LYS A 14 -14.65 -10.52 11.95
N ASP A 15 -14.16 -9.27 11.95
CA ASP A 15 -13.09 -8.75 11.08
C ASP A 15 -13.08 -9.32 9.65
N TYR A 16 -14.20 -9.11 8.94
CA TYR A 16 -14.43 -9.71 7.63
C TYR A 16 -13.40 -9.31 6.56
N VAL A 17 -12.89 -8.08 6.63
CA VAL A 17 -11.94 -7.55 5.65
C VAL A 17 -10.59 -8.24 5.81
N GLU A 18 -10.04 -8.28 7.03
CA GLU A 18 -8.77 -8.95 7.27
C GLU A 18 -8.86 -10.46 7.01
N ASN A 19 -9.97 -11.10 7.40
CA ASN A 19 -10.20 -12.51 7.10
C ASN A 19 -10.29 -12.80 5.59
N GLY A 20 -10.89 -11.89 4.82
CA GLY A 20 -10.89 -11.96 3.36
C GLY A 20 -9.48 -11.82 2.77
N LEU A 21 -8.73 -10.81 3.23
CA LEU A 21 -7.35 -10.56 2.79
C LEU A 21 -6.43 -11.75 3.12
N LYS A 22 -6.55 -12.36 4.31
CA LYS A 22 -5.80 -13.58 4.66
C LYS A 22 -6.04 -14.70 3.65
N LYS A 23 -7.29 -14.94 3.25
CA LYS A 23 -7.65 -15.95 2.26
C LYS A 23 -7.07 -15.64 0.88
N VAL A 24 -7.12 -14.37 0.45
CA VAL A 24 -6.55 -13.92 -0.83
C VAL A 24 -5.03 -14.09 -0.84
N PHE A 25 -4.32 -13.59 0.17
CA PHE A 25 -2.86 -13.69 0.23
C PHE A 25 -2.37 -15.13 0.39
N LYS A 26 -3.13 -16.01 1.05
CA LYS A 26 -2.87 -17.47 1.03
C LYS A 26 -2.92 -18.03 -0.38
N LYS A 27 -3.94 -17.66 -1.18
CA LYS A 27 -4.05 -18.09 -2.58
C LYS A 27 -2.91 -17.51 -3.45
N ILE A 28 -2.53 -16.25 -3.24
CA ILE A 28 -1.41 -15.62 -3.94
C ILE A 28 -0.12 -16.39 -3.64
N TYR A 29 0.21 -16.60 -2.36
CA TYR A 29 1.38 -17.36 -1.94
C TYR A 29 1.41 -18.76 -2.56
N ASN A 30 0.29 -19.48 -2.55
CA ASN A 30 0.21 -20.83 -3.12
C ASN A 30 0.51 -20.87 -4.62
N LYS A 31 0.23 -19.79 -5.37
CA LYS A 31 0.50 -19.65 -6.80
C LYS A 31 1.93 -19.21 -7.12
N LEU A 32 2.71 -18.78 -6.12
CA LEU A 32 4.11 -18.43 -6.33
C LEU A 32 4.96 -19.67 -6.68
N GLY A 33 6.04 -19.45 -7.43
CA GLY A 33 7.06 -20.46 -7.68
C GLY A 33 7.85 -20.80 -6.43
N THR A 34 8.67 -21.86 -6.51
CA THR A 34 9.42 -22.37 -5.36
C THR A 34 10.40 -21.34 -4.80
N GLN A 35 11.09 -20.60 -5.68
CA GLN A 35 12.07 -19.59 -5.28
C GLN A 35 11.40 -18.42 -4.56
N GLU A 36 10.27 -17.93 -5.07
CA GLU A 36 9.53 -16.84 -4.46
C GLU A 36 8.91 -17.28 -3.14
N LYS A 37 8.39 -18.52 -3.04
CA LYS A 37 7.90 -19.06 -1.76
C LYS A 37 8.99 -19.06 -0.71
N ASN A 38 10.21 -19.49 -1.06
CA ASN A 38 11.35 -19.48 -0.15
C ASN A 38 11.69 -18.07 0.33
N TYR A 39 11.60 -17.06 -0.54
CA TYR A 39 11.82 -15.65 -0.18
C TYR A 39 10.82 -15.13 0.87
N TYR A 40 9.60 -15.69 0.89
CA TYR A 40 8.54 -15.35 1.85
C TYR A 40 8.41 -16.35 3.00
N ASN A 41 9.34 -17.28 3.20
CA ASN A 41 9.33 -18.17 4.36
C ASN A 41 10.16 -17.57 5.51
N ASN A 42 9.67 -17.76 6.73
CA ASN A 42 10.37 -17.49 7.99
C ASN A 42 11.04 -18.77 8.51
N THR A 43 11.79 -18.62 9.61
CA THR A 43 12.33 -19.74 10.39
C THR A 43 11.24 -20.76 10.72
N GLY A 44 11.52 -22.05 10.51
CA GLY A 44 10.58 -23.14 10.77
C GLY A 44 9.52 -23.36 9.68
N ASN A 45 9.79 -22.95 8.42
CA ASN A 45 8.91 -23.13 7.27
C ASN A 45 7.53 -22.44 7.39
N ASN A 46 7.41 -21.44 8.26
CA ASN A 46 6.20 -20.64 8.38
C ASN A 46 6.19 -19.51 7.33
N VAL A 47 5.05 -19.27 6.70
CA VAL A 47 4.92 -18.22 5.68
C VAL A 47 4.91 -16.83 6.33
N ASN A 48 5.75 -15.92 5.83
CA ASN A 48 5.79 -14.51 6.19
C ASN A 48 4.78 -13.70 5.36
N TYR A 49 3.50 -13.83 5.72
CA TYR A 49 2.44 -13.05 5.06
C TYR A 49 2.58 -11.54 5.25
N ALA A 50 3.21 -11.08 6.33
CA ALA A 50 3.46 -9.65 6.54
C ALA A 50 4.37 -9.11 5.44
N LYS A 51 5.52 -9.76 5.20
CA LYS A 51 6.44 -9.40 4.12
C LYS A 51 5.78 -9.46 2.74
N LEU A 52 5.04 -10.53 2.44
CA LEU A 52 4.32 -10.65 1.17
C LEU A 52 3.33 -9.50 0.94
N ARG A 53 2.61 -9.08 1.99
CA ARG A 53 1.65 -7.98 1.88
C ARG A 53 2.33 -6.61 1.74
N GLU A 54 3.48 -6.39 2.39
CA GLU A 54 4.29 -5.19 2.18
C GLU A 54 4.79 -5.07 0.75
N ASP A 55 5.36 -6.14 0.22
CA ASP A 55 5.92 -6.15 -1.14
C ASP A 55 4.82 -6.00 -2.18
N TRP A 56 3.65 -6.63 -1.95
CA TRP A 56 2.48 -6.41 -2.79
C TRP A 56 2.03 -4.95 -2.78
N TRP A 57 1.99 -4.30 -1.61
CA TRP A 57 1.64 -2.88 -1.54
C TRP A 57 2.66 -2.01 -2.29
N MET A 58 3.95 -2.24 -2.04
CA MET A 58 5.03 -1.51 -2.72
C MET A 58 4.96 -1.63 -4.24
N ALA A 59 4.68 -2.83 -4.76
CA ALA A 59 4.59 -3.10 -6.19
C ALA A 59 3.33 -2.53 -6.87
N ASN A 60 2.25 -2.24 -6.12
CA ASN A 60 0.95 -1.88 -6.68
C ASN A 60 0.43 -0.50 -6.23
N ARG A 61 1.11 0.19 -5.31
CA ARG A 61 0.63 1.46 -4.75
C ARG A 61 0.42 2.57 -5.78
N ASP A 62 1.15 2.56 -6.89
CA ASP A 62 0.97 3.52 -7.99
C ASP A 62 -0.39 3.31 -8.70
N GLN A 63 -0.78 2.05 -8.93
CA GLN A 63 -2.06 1.70 -9.52
C GLN A 63 -3.21 2.03 -8.57
N VAL A 64 -3.03 1.78 -7.26
CA VAL A 64 -4.00 2.17 -6.23
C VAL A 64 -4.16 3.70 -6.20
N TRP A 65 -3.06 4.47 -6.27
CA TRP A 65 -3.13 5.93 -6.33
C TRP A 65 -3.88 6.43 -7.56
N LYS A 66 -3.59 5.86 -8.74
CA LYS A 66 -4.29 6.18 -10.00
C LYS A 66 -5.80 5.95 -9.88
N ALA A 67 -6.21 4.88 -9.22
CA ALA A 67 -7.62 4.56 -8.98
C ALA A 67 -8.28 5.53 -8.00
N ILE A 68 -7.66 5.82 -6.86
CA ILE A 68 -8.19 6.74 -5.83
C ILE A 68 -8.34 8.16 -6.39
N THR A 69 -7.39 8.60 -7.20
CA THR A 69 -7.39 9.94 -7.82
C THR A 69 -8.22 10.01 -9.12
N CYS A 70 -8.94 8.94 -9.50
CA CYS A 70 -9.65 8.87 -10.77
C CYS A 70 -10.66 10.01 -10.98
N LYS A 71 -11.31 10.47 -9.90
CA LYS A 71 -12.25 11.60 -9.92
C LYS A 71 -11.70 12.88 -9.30
N ALA A 72 -10.40 12.97 -9.05
CA ALA A 72 -9.80 14.20 -8.55
C ALA A 72 -10.02 15.35 -9.56
N PRO A 73 -10.32 16.58 -9.12
CA PRO A 73 -10.43 17.72 -10.02
C PRO A 73 -9.13 17.96 -10.78
N GLN A 74 -9.22 18.44 -12.03
CA GLN A 74 -8.03 18.76 -12.82
C GLN A 74 -7.12 19.78 -12.12
N LYS A 75 -7.68 20.76 -11.41
CA LYS A 75 -6.90 21.81 -10.73
C LYS A 75 -6.40 21.40 -9.33
N ALA A 76 -6.67 20.18 -8.88
CA ALA A 76 -6.20 19.70 -7.59
C ALA A 76 -4.78 19.13 -7.72
N ASN A 77 -3.86 19.60 -6.88
CA ASN A 77 -2.48 19.14 -6.80
C ASN A 77 -2.13 18.73 -5.37
N TYR A 78 -1.21 17.78 -5.22
CA TYR A 78 -0.63 17.43 -3.92
C TYR A 78 0.61 18.28 -3.68
N PHE A 79 0.73 18.84 -2.47
CA PHE A 79 1.83 19.71 -2.08
C PHE A 79 2.47 19.17 -0.80
N ARG A 80 3.80 19.22 -0.72
CA ARG A 80 4.58 18.96 0.49
C ARG A 80 5.85 19.81 0.50
N LYS A 81 6.43 20.00 1.68
CA LYS A 81 7.76 20.60 1.82
C LYS A 81 8.85 19.53 1.82
N GLY A 82 9.96 19.83 1.14
CA GLY A 82 11.22 19.11 1.32
C GLY A 82 11.85 19.43 2.67
N SER A 83 12.80 18.60 3.11
CA SER A 83 13.56 18.85 4.35
C SER A 83 14.40 20.13 4.30
N ASP A 84 14.75 20.58 3.09
CA ASP A 84 15.45 21.83 2.78
C ASP A 84 14.49 23.04 2.66
N GLY A 85 13.18 22.84 2.88
CA GLY A 85 12.16 23.89 2.74
C GLY A 85 11.66 24.11 1.31
N SER A 86 12.18 23.37 0.33
CA SER A 86 11.72 23.43 -1.06
C SER A 86 10.24 22.99 -1.19
N ASP A 87 9.51 23.61 -2.12
CA ASP A 87 8.15 23.19 -2.47
C ASP A 87 8.20 22.02 -3.44
N VAL A 88 7.57 20.91 -3.07
CA VAL A 88 7.40 19.74 -3.92
C VAL A 88 5.92 19.55 -4.19
N PHE A 89 5.53 19.53 -5.46
CA PHE A 89 4.13 19.44 -5.85
C PHE A 89 3.92 18.67 -7.15
N THR A 90 2.72 18.12 -7.31
CA THR A 90 2.27 17.55 -8.59
C THR A 90 1.98 18.68 -9.56
N SER A 91 2.39 18.56 -10.81
CA SER A 91 2.26 19.60 -11.85
C SER A 91 1.15 19.30 -12.86
N GLN A 92 0.73 18.04 -13.00
CA GLN A 92 -0.24 17.64 -14.04
C GLN A 92 -1.70 17.67 -13.59
N GLY A 93 -1.99 18.15 -12.38
CA GLY A 93 -3.34 18.12 -11.82
C GLY A 93 -3.77 16.73 -11.39
N TYR A 94 -5.06 16.57 -11.08
CA TYR A 94 -5.66 15.30 -10.66
C TYR A 94 -4.89 14.63 -9.50
N CYS A 95 -4.30 15.42 -8.61
CA CYS A 95 -3.43 14.95 -7.53
C CYS A 95 -2.26 14.06 -8.01
N GLY A 96 -1.70 14.34 -9.20
CA GLY A 96 -0.57 13.59 -9.75
C GLY A 96 -0.94 12.24 -10.38
N ARG A 97 -2.22 11.99 -10.70
CA ARG A 97 -2.70 10.72 -11.28
C ARG A 97 -1.88 10.23 -12.49
N LYS A 98 -1.45 11.15 -13.36
CA LYS A 98 -0.71 10.85 -14.60
C LYS A 98 0.80 10.94 -14.45
N GLU A 99 1.30 11.24 -13.26
CA GLU A 99 2.72 11.34 -12.98
C GLU A 99 3.33 9.95 -12.72
N LEU A 100 4.66 9.86 -12.87
CA LEU A 100 5.39 8.59 -12.75
C LEU A 100 5.41 8.06 -11.31
N THR A 101 5.37 8.95 -10.33
CA THR A 101 5.49 8.59 -8.90
C THR A 101 4.28 9.08 -8.11
N VAL A 102 3.90 8.30 -7.09
CA VAL A 102 2.89 8.73 -6.11
C VAL A 102 3.50 9.85 -5.28
N PRO A 103 2.84 11.03 -5.18
CA PRO A 103 3.44 12.23 -4.60
C PRO A 103 3.49 12.22 -3.06
N THR A 104 2.85 11.23 -2.41
CA THR A 104 2.79 11.08 -0.97
C THR A 104 3.53 9.84 -0.48
N TYR A 105 4.01 9.92 0.76
CA TYR A 105 4.61 8.82 1.52
C TYR A 105 3.86 8.55 2.83
N LEU A 106 2.63 9.09 2.99
CA LEU A 106 1.82 8.87 4.18
C LEU A 106 1.55 7.39 4.44
N ASP A 107 1.53 6.56 3.40
CA ASP A 107 1.43 5.10 3.53
C ASP A 107 2.68 4.46 4.16
N TYR A 108 3.76 5.18 4.38
CA TYR A 108 4.94 4.73 5.14
C TYR A 108 5.05 5.38 6.53
N VAL A 109 4.09 6.22 6.92
CA VAL A 109 4.00 6.80 8.27
C VAL A 109 3.15 5.89 9.17
N PRO A 110 3.56 5.59 10.42
CA PRO A 110 2.76 4.81 11.37
C PRO A 110 1.34 5.36 11.53
N GLN A 111 0.33 4.49 11.59
CA GLN A 111 -1.08 4.92 11.60
C GLN A 111 -1.44 5.93 12.67
N PHE A 112 -0.91 5.76 13.87
CA PHE A 112 -1.16 6.65 14.99
C PHE A 112 -0.71 8.10 14.73
N LEU A 113 0.31 8.31 13.88
CA LEU A 113 0.89 9.62 13.59
C LEU A 113 0.30 10.30 12.34
N ARG A 114 -0.61 9.64 11.62
CA ARG A 114 -1.23 10.17 10.41
C ARG A 114 -2.52 10.91 10.71
#